data_AF-A0A936NIP9-F1
#
_entry.id   AF-A0A936NIP9-F1
#
_cell.length_a   1.000
_cell.length_b   1.000
_cell.length_c   1.000
_cell.angle_alpha   90.00
_cell.angle_beta   90.00
_cell.angle_gamma   90.00
#
_symmetry.space_group_name_H-M   'P 1'
#
loop_
_entity.id
_entity.type
_entity.pdbx_description
1 polymer ?
#
loop_
_entity_poly.entity_id
_entity_poly.type
_entity_poly.pdbx_seq_one_letter_code
_entity_poly.pdbx_strand_id
1 'polypeptide(L)'
;MVSTQSEGENHQLKNRGSRRKVPVHSALVQLGFLDYVQSLRQAGEIRLFPTLKKGKTPFADAAGKWYARLLKRVDIKDKALVLYGLRHTGVTRLANVGVNDKIRRVLVGHAGQDVHARIYNHGAPLPMLRDGLEQLQYPEVLQTLLGATQALKIKGQRDEAA
;
A
#
# COMPACT_ATOMS: atom_id res chain seq x y z
N MET A 1 11.85 2.61 -6.11
CA MET A 1 10.86 3.18 -7.05
C MET A 1 10.06 2.03 -7.65
N VAL A 2 8.81 1.83 -7.21
CA VAL A 2 7.92 0.84 -7.84
C VAL A 2 7.07 1.58 -8.86
N SER A 3 7.44 1.49 -10.14
CA SER A 3 6.57 1.88 -11.25
C SER A 3 5.55 0.77 -11.45
N THR A 4 4.26 1.10 -11.40
CA THR A 4 3.20 0.22 -11.91
C THR A 4 3.26 0.25 -13.44
N GLN A 5 4.21 -0.49 -14.01
CA GLN A 5 4.16 -0.87 -15.42
C GLN A 5 3.79 -2.35 -15.46
N SER A 6 2.55 -2.61 -15.85
CA SER A 6 2.24 -3.80 -16.62
C SER A 6 1.57 -3.29 -17.89
N GLU A 7 2.35 -3.10 -18.95
CA GLU A 7 1.89 -3.15 -20.34
C GLU A 7 1.42 -4.58 -20.59
N GLY A 8 0.28 -4.92 -20.00
CA GLY A 8 -0.29 -6.26 -19.98
C GLY A 8 -1.78 -6.08 -19.95
N GLU A 9 -2.42 -6.54 -21.02
CA GLU A 9 -3.83 -6.38 -21.32
C GLU A 9 -4.69 -6.48 -20.06
N ASN A 10 -5.65 -5.55 -19.95
CA ASN A 10 -6.79 -5.54 -19.02
C ASN A 10 -6.73 -4.59 -17.80
N HIS A 11 -5.96 -3.49 -17.84
CA HIS A 11 -6.24 -2.30 -17.02
C HIS A 11 -6.06 -1.01 -17.83
N GLN A 12 -7.02 -0.67 -18.69
CA GLN A 12 -7.11 0.68 -19.26
C GLN A 12 -7.50 1.65 -18.16
N LEU A 13 -6.55 2.51 -17.75
CA LEU A 13 -6.86 3.66 -16.92
C LEU A 13 -7.71 4.61 -17.76
N LYS A 14 -8.98 4.82 -17.38
CA LYS A 14 -9.92 5.63 -18.16
C LYS A 14 -9.49 7.09 -18.38
N ASN A 15 -8.50 7.63 -17.66
CA ASN A 15 -8.01 9.01 -17.84
C ASN A 15 -6.55 9.18 -17.35
N ARG A 16 -5.80 10.13 -17.96
CA ARG A 16 -4.43 10.53 -17.56
C ARG A 16 -4.31 10.92 -16.09
N GLY A 17 -5.38 11.46 -15.49
CA GLY A 17 -5.45 11.88 -14.09
C GLY A 17 -5.43 10.75 -13.04
N SER A 18 -5.54 9.48 -13.45
CA SER A 18 -5.51 8.34 -12.52
C SER A 18 -4.08 7.90 -12.15
N ARG A 19 -3.07 8.37 -12.88
CA ARG A 19 -1.66 8.08 -12.59
C ARG A 19 -1.16 9.03 -11.52
N ARG A 20 -0.65 8.48 -10.42
CA ARG A 20 -0.07 9.26 -9.32
C ARG A 20 1.25 8.65 -8.87
N LYS A 21 2.17 9.51 -8.44
CA LYS A 21 3.38 9.09 -7.75
C LYS A 21 3.12 9.20 -6.25
N VAL A 22 3.33 8.11 -5.52
CA VAL A 22 3.17 8.03 -4.06
C VAL A 22 4.52 7.62 -3.47
N PRO A 23 5.05 8.36 -2.48
CA PRO A 23 6.28 7.96 -1.80
C PRO A 23 6.07 6.67 -1.00
N VAL A 24 7.15 5.92 -0.80
CA VAL A 24 7.15 4.76 0.10
C VAL A 24 7.59 5.25 1.48
N HIS A 25 6.79 4.95 2.50
CA HIS A 25 7.10 5.33 3.88
C HIS A 25 8.33 4.56 4.40
N SER A 26 9.18 5.24 5.17
CA SER A 26 10.36 4.68 5.86
C SER A 26 10.08 3.38 6.61
N ALA A 27 8.95 3.26 7.32
CA ALA A 27 8.55 2.04 8.02
C ALA A 27 8.45 0.83 7.09
N LEU A 28 7.94 0.99 5.86
CA LEU A 28 7.89 -0.10 4.88
C LEU A 28 9.29 -0.47 4.39
N VAL A 29 10.18 0.52 4.23
CA VAL A 29 11.58 0.28 3.87
C VAL A 29 12.27 -0.52 4.98
N GLN A 30 12.09 -0.13 6.24
CA GLN A 30 12.63 -0.84 7.40
C GLN A 30 12.10 -2.28 7.52
N LEU A 31 10.84 -2.51 7.14
CA LEU A 31 10.26 -3.86 7.08
C LEU A 31 10.78 -4.73 5.92
N GLY A 32 11.69 -4.21 5.08
CA GLY A 32 12.27 -4.94 3.97
C GLY A 32 11.43 -4.94 2.69
N PHE A 33 10.54 -3.95 2.51
CA PHE A 33 9.73 -3.86 1.29
C PHE A 33 10.59 -3.78 0.02
N LEU A 34 11.73 -3.08 0.06
CA LEU A 34 12.63 -2.99 -1.08
C LEU A 34 13.33 -4.33 -1.37
N ASP A 35 13.70 -5.08 -0.34
CA ASP A 35 14.28 -6.42 -0.47
C ASP A 35 13.28 -7.38 -1.10
N TYR A 36 12.00 -7.31 -0.68
CA TYR A 36 10.91 -8.06 -1.29
C TYR A 36 10.73 -7.73 -2.78
N VAL A 37 10.80 -6.45 -3.16
CA VAL A 37 10.73 -6.05 -4.57
C VAL A 37 11.92 -6.60 -5.36
N GLN A 38 13.11 -6.63 -4.76
CA GLN A 38 14.30 -7.18 -5.41
C GLN A 38 14.18 -8.69 -5.61
N SER A 39 13.71 -9.44 -4.61
CA SER A 39 13.54 -10.89 -4.72
C SER A 39 12.50 -11.26 -5.79
N LEU A 40 11.40 -10.50 -5.90
CA LEU A 40 10.43 -10.67 -6.98
C LEU A 40 11.07 -10.48 -8.37
N ARG A 41 11.90 -9.44 -8.53
CA ARG A 41 12.59 -9.19 -9.81
C ARG A 41 13.54 -10.32 -10.18
N GLN A 42 14.27 -10.85 -9.20
CA GLN A 42 15.16 -12.00 -9.40
C GLN A 42 14.39 -13.27 -9.79
N ALA A 43 13.19 -13.45 -9.23
CA ALA A 43 12.29 -14.54 -9.60
C ALA A 43 11.56 -14.33 -10.94
N GLY A 44 11.80 -13.23 -11.66
CA GLY A 44 11.12 -12.92 -12.93
C GLY A 44 9.67 -12.44 -12.77
N GLU A 45 9.24 -12.12 -11.55
CA GLU A 45 7.87 -11.67 -11.28
C GLU A 45 7.66 -10.22 -11.69
N ILE A 46 6.59 -9.97 -12.46
CA ILE A 46 6.25 -8.63 -12.96
C ILE A 46 5.37 -7.87 -11.95
N ARG A 47 4.65 -8.59 -11.08
CA ARG A 47 3.65 -8.01 -10.16
C ARG A 47 4.15 -8.04 -8.72
N LEU A 48 3.83 -7.00 -7.95
CA LEU A 48 4.13 -6.93 -6.52
C LEU A 48 3.42 -8.01 -5.67
N PHE A 49 2.32 -8.56 -6.15
CA PHE A 49 1.54 -9.55 -5.41
C PHE A 49 1.22 -10.74 -6.34
N PRO A 50 2.22 -11.60 -6.64
CA PRO A 50 2.05 -12.70 -7.59
C PRO A 50 1.03 -13.75 -7.11
N THR A 51 0.85 -13.86 -5.80
CA THR A 51 -0.14 -14.75 -5.18
C THR A 51 -1.60 -14.29 -5.38
N LEU A 52 -1.82 -13.02 -5.72
CA LEU A 52 -3.14 -12.52 -6.12
C LEU A 52 -3.40 -12.90 -7.58
N LYS A 53 -3.83 -14.15 -7.79
CA LYS A 53 -4.15 -14.67 -9.12
C LYS A 53 -5.38 -13.97 -9.70
N LYS A 54 -5.28 -13.59 -10.97
CA LYS A 54 -6.43 -13.13 -11.75
C LYS A 54 -7.31 -14.33 -12.07
N GLY A 55 -8.49 -14.39 -11.46
CA GLY A 55 -9.54 -15.33 -11.87
C GLY A 55 -10.47 -14.68 -12.90
N LYS A 56 -11.71 -15.18 -12.97
CA LYS A 56 -12.81 -14.51 -13.69
C LYS A 56 -13.21 -13.16 -13.07
N THR A 57 -12.79 -12.89 -11.84
CA THR A 57 -13.13 -11.68 -11.07
C THR A 57 -12.00 -10.65 -11.07
N PRO A 58 -12.30 -9.35 -10.91
CA PRO A 58 -11.31 -8.30 -10.72
C PRO A 58 -10.32 -8.58 -9.58
N PHE A 59 -9.12 -7.99 -9.64
CA PHE A 59 -8.12 -8.10 -8.57
C PHE A 59 -8.61 -7.54 -7.23
N ALA A 60 -9.50 -6.53 -7.27
CA ALA A 60 -10.11 -5.97 -6.08
C ALA A 60 -10.86 -7.04 -5.26
N ASP A 61 -11.58 -7.94 -5.93
CA ASP A 61 -12.32 -9.03 -5.27
C ASP A 61 -11.35 -10.06 -4.67
N ALA A 62 -10.27 -10.38 -5.39
CA ALA A 62 -9.25 -11.29 -4.89
C ALA A 62 -8.56 -10.72 -3.64
N ALA A 63 -8.24 -9.42 -3.65
CA ALA A 63 -7.66 -8.70 -2.52
C ALA A 63 -8.64 -8.62 -1.33
N GLY A 64 -9.93 -8.36 -1.58
CA GLY A 64 -10.97 -8.37 -0.55
C GLY A 64 -11.12 -9.73 0.11
N LYS A 65 -11.15 -10.83 -0.68
CA LYS A 65 -11.19 -12.20 -0.15
C LYS A 65 -9.92 -12.55 0.62
N TRP A 66 -8.76 -12.11 0.16
CA TRP A 66 -7.51 -12.28 0.91
C TRP A 66 -7.58 -11.58 2.28
N TYR A 67 -8.08 -10.35 2.32
CA TYR A 67 -8.20 -9.59 3.57
C TYR A 67 -9.21 -10.23 4.53
N ALA A 68 -10.37 -10.68 4.04
CA ALA A 68 -11.34 -11.39 4.87
C ALA A 68 -10.76 -12.69 5.49
N ARG A 69 -9.95 -13.44 4.71
CA ARG A 69 -9.23 -14.61 5.24
C ARG A 69 -8.16 -14.23 6.26
N LEU A 70 -7.47 -13.10 6.08
CA LEU A 70 -6.53 -12.57 7.05
C LEU A 70 -7.23 -12.26 8.37
N LEU A 71 -8.33 -11.51 8.35
CA LEU A 71 -9.12 -11.20 9.55
C LEU A 71 -9.55 -12.46 10.30
N LYS A 72 -10.04 -13.47 9.57
CA LYS A 72 -10.40 -14.77 10.17
C LYS A 72 -9.21 -15.48 10.84
N ARG A 73 -8.01 -15.40 10.25
CA ARG A 73 -6.80 -16.03 10.82
C ARG A 73 -6.32 -15.36 12.11
N VAL A 74 -6.57 -14.06 12.25
CA VAL A 74 -6.21 -13.29 13.45
C VAL A 74 -7.40 -13.13 14.43
N ASP A 75 -8.45 -13.94 14.26
CA ASP A 75 -9.70 -13.95 15.03
C ASP A 75 -10.45 -12.61 15.14
N ILE A 76 -10.32 -11.74 14.13
CA ILE A 76 -11.10 -10.51 14.03
C ILE A 76 -12.43 -10.81 13.31
N LYS A 77 -13.54 -10.68 14.03
CA LYS A 77 -14.90 -11.06 13.56
C LYS A 77 -15.77 -9.90 13.09
N ASP A 78 -15.24 -8.68 13.07
CA ASP A 78 -15.98 -7.50 12.63
C ASP A 78 -16.19 -7.50 11.10
N LYS A 79 -17.44 -7.63 10.68
CA LYS A 79 -17.85 -7.66 9.26
C LYS A 79 -17.78 -6.28 8.59
N ALA A 80 -17.72 -5.19 9.36
CA ALA A 80 -17.55 -3.85 8.81
C ALA A 80 -16.10 -3.61 8.34
N LEU A 81 -15.13 -4.41 8.81
CA LEU A 81 -13.74 -4.31 8.40
C LEU A 81 -13.52 -4.92 7.01
N VAL A 82 -13.51 -4.05 6.02
CA VAL A 82 -13.12 -4.37 4.63
C VAL A 82 -11.78 -3.74 4.30
N LEU A 83 -11.14 -4.21 3.22
CA LEU A 83 -9.82 -3.70 2.79
C LEU A 83 -9.84 -2.18 2.54
N TYR A 84 -10.97 -1.64 2.06
CA TYR A 84 -11.16 -0.20 1.86
C TYR A 84 -11.12 0.60 3.18
N GLY A 85 -11.44 -0.03 4.31
CA GLY A 85 -11.33 0.58 5.65
C GLY A 85 -9.90 1.03 5.98
N LEU A 86 -8.88 0.32 5.48
CA LEU A 86 -7.47 0.72 5.68
C LEU A 86 -7.19 2.11 5.07
N ARG A 87 -7.80 2.42 3.92
CA ARG A 87 -7.67 3.73 3.28
C ARG A 87 -8.37 4.81 4.12
N HIS A 88 -9.57 4.54 4.64
CA HIS A 88 -10.25 5.48 5.54
C HIS A 88 -9.41 5.76 6.79
N THR A 89 -8.93 4.71 7.46
CA THR A 89 -8.05 4.84 8.63
C THR A 89 -6.81 5.67 8.32
N GLY A 90 -6.16 5.42 7.19
CA GLY A 90 -5.00 6.20 6.74
C GLY A 90 -5.33 7.69 6.56
N VAL A 91 -6.43 8.02 5.87
CA VAL A 91 -6.86 9.42 5.68
C VAL A 91 -7.18 10.11 6.99
N THR A 92 -7.95 9.44 7.86
CA THR A 92 -8.35 9.97 9.17
C THR A 92 -7.12 10.23 10.04
N ARG A 93 -6.17 9.30 10.09
CA ARG A 93 -4.93 9.50 10.87
C ARG A 93 -4.07 10.62 10.33
N LEU A 94 -3.90 10.71 9.01
CA LEU A 94 -3.21 11.85 8.39
C LEU A 94 -3.89 13.19 8.74
N ALA A 95 -5.22 13.22 8.82
CA ALA A 95 -5.95 14.41 9.25
C ALA A 95 -5.70 14.74 10.73
N ASN A 96 -5.72 13.73 11.61
CA ASN A 96 -5.50 13.91 13.04
C ASN A 96 -4.10 14.42 13.39
N VAL A 97 -3.09 14.07 12.58
CA VAL A 97 -1.71 14.58 12.74
C VAL A 97 -1.44 15.88 11.96
N GLY A 98 -2.50 16.54 11.47
CA GLY A 98 -2.41 17.88 10.88
C GLY A 98 -1.90 17.93 9.43
N VAL A 99 -1.78 16.80 8.71
CA VAL A 99 -1.33 16.82 7.31
C VAL A 99 -2.36 17.53 6.46
N ASN A 100 -1.93 18.53 5.70
CA ASN A 100 -2.81 19.38 4.90
C ASN A 100 -3.74 18.57 3.97
N ASP A 101 -5.00 19.01 3.85
CA ASP A 101 -6.02 18.33 3.05
C ASP A 101 -5.63 18.15 1.57
N LYS A 102 -4.93 19.12 0.98
CA LYS A 102 -4.37 19.00 -0.37
C LYS A 102 -3.43 17.80 -0.48
N ILE A 103 -2.50 17.64 0.46
CA ILE A 103 -1.55 16.53 0.49
C ILE A 103 -2.28 15.19 0.64
N ARG A 104 -3.23 15.11 1.58
CA ARG A 104 -4.04 13.89 1.78
C ARG A 104 -4.82 13.52 0.52
N ARG A 105 -5.49 14.48 -0.13
CA ARG A 105 -6.24 14.27 -1.37
C ARG A 105 -5.35 13.77 -2.51
N VAL A 106 -4.14 14.30 -2.65
CA VAL A 106 -3.18 13.84 -3.67
C VAL A 106 -2.69 12.42 -3.37
N LEU A 107 -2.33 12.11 -2.11
CA LEU A 107 -1.89 10.76 -1.70
C LEU A 107 -2.94 9.69 -2.01
N VAL A 108 -4.21 9.96 -1.70
CA VAL A 108 -5.29 9.00 -1.94
C VAL A 108 -5.90 9.11 -3.34
N GLY A 109 -5.59 10.18 -4.07
CA GLY A 109 -6.15 10.56 -5.36
C GLY A 109 -7.67 10.74 -5.34
N HIS A 110 -8.15 11.56 -4.41
CA HIS A 110 -9.49 12.13 -4.52
C HIS A 110 -9.42 13.38 -5.41
N ALA A 111 -10.29 13.46 -6.42
CA ALA A 111 -10.52 14.70 -7.13
C ALA A 111 -11.14 15.72 -6.17
N GLY A 112 -10.78 17.00 -6.32
CA GLY A 112 -11.45 18.07 -5.59
C GLY A 112 -12.96 18.03 -5.80
N GLN A 113 -13.71 18.31 -4.74
CA GLN A 113 -15.16 18.46 -4.80
C GLN A 113 -15.54 19.71 -5.64
N ASP A 114 -14.71 20.76 -5.57
CA ASP A 114 -14.97 22.05 -6.21
C ASP A 114 -14.25 22.20 -7.56
N VAL A 115 -14.83 23.01 -8.46
CA VAL A 115 -14.29 23.31 -9.80
C VAL A 115 -12.86 23.87 -9.71
N HIS A 116 -12.60 24.79 -8.78
CA HIS A 116 -11.25 25.31 -8.51
C HIS A 116 -10.27 24.20 -8.09
N ALA A 117 -10.71 23.29 -7.21
CA ALA A 117 -9.89 22.17 -6.76
C ALA A 117 -9.72 21.07 -7.82
N ARG A 118 -10.47 21.08 -8.92
CA ARG A 118 -10.23 20.21 -10.09
C ARG A 118 -9.24 20.82 -11.08
N ILE A 119 -9.27 22.15 -11.23
CA ILE A 119 -8.42 22.90 -12.16
C ILE A 119 -7.01 23.10 -11.58
N TYR A 120 -6.89 23.45 -10.29
CA TYR A 120 -5.61 23.80 -9.64
C TYR A 120 -4.91 22.63 -8.92
N ASN A 121 -5.43 21.40 -9.03
CA ASN A 121 -4.78 20.24 -8.45
C ASN A 121 -3.64 19.74 -9.35
N HIS A 122 -2.63 20.61 -9.55
CA HIS A 122 -1.39 20.32 -10.27
C HIS A 122 -0.46 19.32 -9.53
N GLY A 123 -1.03 18.52 -8.61
CA GLY A 123 -0.32 17.68 -7.69
C GLY A 123 0.33 18.46 -6.55
N ALA A 124 1.10 17.74 -5.73
CA ALA A 124 2.02 18.31 -4.77
C ALA A 124 3.42 17.75 -5.04
N PRO A 125 4.49 18.51 -4.74
CA PRO A 125 5.85 18.00 -4.84
C PRO A 125 6.02 16.69 -4.07
N LEU A 126 6.75 15.74 -4.65
CA LEU A 126 7.03 14.44 -4.01
C LEU A 126 7.62 14.56 -2.60
N PRO A 127 8.55 15.50 -2.30
CA PRO A 127 9.03 15.71 -0.93
C PRO A 127 7.89 16.05 0.04
N MET A 128 6.97 16.94 -0.32
CA MET A 128 5.83 17.28 0.54
C MET A 128 4.89 16.10 0.77
N LEU A 129 4.68 15.27 -0.26
CA LEU A 129 3.91 14.03 -0.12
C LEU A 129 4.60 13.05 0.84
N ARG A 130 5.93 12.97 0.77
CA ARG A 130 6.73 12.10 1.64
C ARG A 130 6.64 12.60 3.07
N ASP A 131 6.92 13.88 3.29
CA ASP A 131 6.94 14.47 4.63
C ASP A 131 5.56 14.35 5.29
N GLY A 132 4.47 14.53 4.54
CA GLY A 132 3.13 14.27 5.04
C GLY A 132 2.85 12.79 5.33
N LEU A 133 3.36 11.88 4.50
CA LEU A 133 3.19 10.44 4.72
C LEU A 133 4.00 9.94 5.94
N GLU A 134 5.19 10.48 6.17
CA GLU A 134 6.08 10.15 7.31
C GLU A 134 5.49 10.57 8.66
N GLN A 135 4.51 11.47 8.70
CA GLN A 135 3.77 11.77 9.93
C GLN A 135 2.88 10.61 10.39
N LEU A 136 2.65 9.61 9.53
CA LEU A 136 1.78 8.48 9.83
C LEU A 136 2.52 7.39 10.62
N GLN A 137 2.55 7.54 11.94
CA GLN A 137 3.29 6.63 12.82
C GLN A 137 2.43 5.48 13.36
N TYR A 138 3.01 4.27 13.33
CA TYR A 138 2.44 3.05 13.93
C TYR A 138 3.51 2.26 14.71
N PRO A 139 4.04 2.81 15.83
CA PRO A 139 5.21 2.25 16.51
C PRO A 139 4.98 0.81 16.98
N GLU A 140 3.83 0.50 17.59
CA GLU A 140 3.54 -0.85 18.09
C GLU A 140 3.39 -1.88 16.97
N VAL A 141 2.79 -1.47 15.85
CA VAL A 141 2.67 -2.34 14.66
C VAL A 141 4.05 -2.62 14.08
N LEU A 142 4.88 -1.58 13.95
CA LEU A 142 6.22 -1.71 13.41
C LEU A 142 7.10 -2.63 14.29
N GLN A 143 7.08 -2.45 15.61
CA GLN A 143 7.81 -3.33 16.53
C GLN A 143 7.37 -4.79 16.42
N THR A 144 6.05 -5.02 16.42
CA THR A 144 5.48 -6.37 16.29
C THR A 144 5.94 -7.04 14.99
N LEU A 145 5.88 -6.31 13.87
CA LEU A 145 6.25 -6.83 12.56
C LEU A 145 7.76 -7.05 12.43
N LEU A 146 8.60 -6.17 12.99
CA LEU A 146 10.06 -6.37 13.02
C LEU A 146 10.46 -7.60 13.83
N GLY A 147 9.80 -7.84 14.97
CA GLY A 147 9.98 -9.07 15.74
C GLY A 147 9.61 -10.33 14.94
N ALA A 148 8.48 -10.27 14.24
CA ALA A 148 8.03 -11.39 13.40
C ALA A 148 8.95 -11.64 12.19
N THR A 149 9.42 -10.60 11.50
CA THR A 149 10.34 -10.77 10.36
C THR A 149 11.69 -11.32 10.79
N GLN A 150 12.20 -10.90 11.95
CA GLN A 150 13.43 -11.47 12.51
C GLN A 150 13.28 -12.95 12.87
N ALA A 151 12.15 -13.32 13.49
CA ALA A 151 11.86 -14.72 13.81
C ALA A 151 11.77 -15.62 12.56
N LEU A 152 11.19 -15.10 11.47
CA LEU A 152 11.12 -15.81 10.18
C LEU A 152 12.49 -15.97 9.51
N LYS A 153 13.36 -14.95 9.58
CA LYS A 153 14.75 -15.05 9.07
C LYS A 153 15.55 -16.11 9.82
N ILE A 154 15.42 -16.19 11.15
CA ILE A 154 16.09 -17.20 11.98
C ILE A 154 15.61 -18.61 11.62
N LYS A 155 14.32 -18.79 11.33
CA LYS A 155 13.76 -20.10 10.96
C LYS A 155 14.25 -20.55 9.58
N GLY A 156 14.25 -19.66 8.59
CA GLY A 156 14.74 -19.96 7.23
C GLY A 156 16.22 -20.37 7.19
N GLN A 157 17.07 -19.79 8.05
CA GLN A 157 18.49 -20.16 8.15
C GLN A 157 18.75 -21.54 8.78
N ARG A 158 17.81 -22.05 9.60
CA ARG A 158 17.92 -23.40 10.17
C ARG A 158 17.48 -24.49 9.20
N ASP A 159 16.53 -24.17 8.31
CA ASP A 159 16.03 -25.11 7.30
C ASP A 159 16.99 -25.27 6.10
N GLU A 160 17.92 -24.33 5.86
CA GLU A 160 18.99 -24.44 4.85
C GLU A 160 20.27 -25.13 5.36
N ALA A 161 20.40 -25.36 6.68
CA ALA A 161 21.58 -25.94 7.32
C ALA A 161 21.40 -27.42 7.73
N ALA A 162 20.32 -28.07 7.28
CA ALA A 162 19.98 -29.48 7.50
C ALA A 162 19.79 -30.20 6.17
#